data_AF-A0A357CHB4-F1
#
_entry.id   AF-A0A357CHB4-F1
#
_cell.length_a   1.000
_cell.length_b   1.000
_cell.length_c   1.000
_cell.angle_alpha   90.00
_cell.angle_beta   90.00
_cell.angle_gamma   90.00
#
_symmetry.space_group_name_H-M   'P 1'
#
loop_
_entity.id
_entity.type
_entity.pdbx_description
1 polymer ?
#
loop_
_entity_poly.entity_id
_entity_poly.type
_entity_poly.pdbx_seq_one_letter_code
_entity_poly.pdbx_strand_id
1 'polypeptide(L)'
;AMLKSHPAHIRLYDMLFEGAEDLRPLPFSARRKRLEAWHAATAPARTDISATIDFASVGELESLWAGARETGIEGLMLKRRDSPYLAGRPKGHWYKWKRAPLILDAVLMYAQRGSGKRSSYYSDYTFGAWRDGENGAPELVPVGKSYFGFTDEELKELDAFVRNHTVDSFGPVRQVEPKLVFEVAFDSVHHSTRHKSGVAMRFPRIHRIRWDKPAAEADRLDTLLRMIVE
;
A
#
# COMPACT_ATOMS: atom_id res chain seq x y z
N ALA A 1 -13.55 -9.06 22.77
CA ALA A 1 -14.16 -7.83 22.24
C ALA A 1 -14.06 -7.75 20.71
N MET A 2 -12.85 -7.74 20.13
CA MET A 2 -12.62 -7.55 18.69
C MET A 2 -13.35 -8.55 17.77
N LEU A 3 -13.31 -9.86 18.05
CA LEU A 3 -14.03 -10.87 17.24
C LEU A 3 -15.57 -10.74 17.29
N LYS A 4 -16.11 -10.10 18.33
CA LYS A 4 -17.56 -9.86 18.45
C LYS A 4 -17.98 -8.59 17.71
N SER A 5 -17.15 -7.54 17.70
CA SER A 5 -17.44 -6.28 17.00
C SER A 5 -17.00 -6.30 15.53
N HIS A 6 -16.01 -7.12 15.17
CA HIS A 6 -15.44 -7.24 13.82
C HIS A 6 -15.22 -8.73 13.52
N PRO A 7 -16.29 -9.46 13.18
CA PRO A 7 -16.18 -10.89 12.90
C PRO A 7 -15.29 -11.13 11.68
N ALA A 8 -14.39 -12.10 11.81
CA ALA A 8 -13.60 -12.56 10.66
C ALA A 8 -14.49 -13.37 9.70
N HIS A 9 -14.17 -13.25 8.41
CA HIS A 9 -14.78 -14.00 7.31
C HIS A 9 -13.66 -14.58 6.44
N ILE A 10 -13.82 -15.80 5.94
CA ILE A 10 -12.82 -16.47 5.10
C ILE A 10 -13.34 -16.53 3.66
N ARG A 11 -12.63 -15.87 2.75
CA ARG A 11 -12.87 -15.98 1.32
C ARG A 11 -11.96 -17.02 0.68
N LEU A 12 -12.54 -18.15 0.28
CA LEU A 12 -11.85 -19.28 -0.34
C LEU A 12 -11.61 -18.99 -1.82
N TYR A 13 -10.45 -19.40 -2.35
CA TYR A 13 -10.06 -19.08 -3.73
C TYR A 13 -9.38 -20.22 -4.49
N ASP A 14 -9.09 -21.34 -3.82
CA ASP A 14 -8.54 -22.57 -4.39
C ASP A 14 -8.78 -23.75 -3.44
N MET A 15 -8.66 -24.97 -3.93
CA MET A 15 -8.71 -26.21 -3.16
C MET A 15 -7.49 -27.06 -3.53
N LEU A 16 -6.62 -27.27 -2.55
CA LEU A 16 -5.35 -27.98 -2.77
C LEU A 16 -5.47 -29.48 -2.52
N PHE A 17 -6.39 -29.87 -1.64
CA PHE A 17 -6.64 -31.25 -1.25
C PHE A 17 -8.13 -31.48 -1.08
N GLU A 18 -8.61 -32.66 -1.45
CA GLU A 18 -9.94 -33.16 -1.11
C GLU A 18 -9.81 -34.51 -0.40
N GLY A 19 -9.99 -34.51 0.92
CA GLY A 19 -9.65 -35.68 1.74
C GLY A 19 -8.17 -36.02 1.61
N ALA A 20 -7.87 -37.21 1.11
CA ALA A 20 -6.49 -37.68 0.87
C ALA A 20 -5.97 -37.37 -0.55
N GLU A 21 -6.83 -36.90 -1.46
CA GLU A 21 -6.45 -36.60 -2.84
C GLU A 21 -5.70 -35.26 -2.92
N ASP A 22 -4.52 -35.27 -3.54
CA ASP A 22 -3.76 -34.06 -3.87
C ASP A 22 -4.24 -33.47 -5.19
N LEU A 23 -4.91 -32.32 -5.13
CA LEU A 23 -5.45 -31.64 -6.30
C LEU A 23 -4.44 -30.68 -6.93
N ARG A 24 -3.30 -30.40 -6.30
CA ARG A 24 -2.31 -29.42 -6.80
C ARG A 24 -1.84 -29.69 -8.24
N PRO A 25 -1.65 -30.94 -8.69
CA PRO A 25 -1.28 -31.22 -10.09
C PRO A 25 -2.39 -30.87 -11.10
N LEU A 26 -3.65 -30.80 -10.68
CA LEU A 26 -4.78 -30.53 -11.57
C LEU A 26 -4.79 -29.06 -12.03
N PRO A 27 -5.35 -28.77 -13.22
CA PRO A 27 -5.64 -27.40 -13.67
C PRO A 27 -6.46 -26.59 -12.65
N PHE A 28 -6.21 -25.27 -12.57
CA PHE A 28 -6.99 -24.36 -11.70
C PHE A 28 -8.50 -24.47 -11.94
N SER A 29 -8.92 -24.61 -13.20
CA SER A 29 -10.34 -24.82 -13.55
C SER A 29 -10.95 -26.08 -12.92
N ALA A 30 -10.19 -27.18 -12.84
CA ALA A 30 -10.65 -28.41 -12.19
C ALA A 30 -10.69 -28.26 -10.66
N ARG A 31 -9.64 -27.70 -10.06
CA ARG A 31 -9.59 -27.44 -8.61
C ARG A 31 -10.71 -26.49 -8.17
N ARG A 32 -11.02 -25.49 -9.00
CA ARG A 32 -12.09 -24.52 -8.75
C ARG A 32 -13.46 -25.18 -8.71
N LYS A 33 -13.76 -26.07 -9.66
CA LYS A 33 -15.01 -26.84 -9.66
C LYS A 33 -15.14 -27.72 -8.40
N ARG A 34 -14.05 -28.35 -7.96
CA ARG A 34 -14.01 -29.13 -6.71
C ARG A 34 -14.32 -28.25 -5.50
N LEU A 35 -13.68 -27.06 -5.41
CA LEU A 35 -13.97 -26.07 -4.37
C LEU A 35 -15.45 -25.66 -4.33
N GLU A 36 -16.02 -25.33 -5.48
CA GLU A 36 -17.41 -24.88 -5.61
C GLU A 36 -18.40 -25.97 -5.20
N ALA A 37 -18.18 -27.21 -5.67
CA ALA A 37 -19.00 -28.35 -5.29
C ALA A 37 -18.92 -28.64 -3.79
N TRP A 38 -17.71 -28.64 -3.23
CA TRP A 38 -17.49 -28.86 -1.80
C TRP A 38 -18.16 -27.78 -0.93
N HIS A 39 -18.03 -26.51 -1.30
CA HIS A 39 -18.63 -25.40 -0.55
C HIS A 39 -20.16 -25.42 -0.62
N ALA A 40 -20.72 -25.76 -1.78
CA ALA A 40 -22.17 -25.92 -1.94
C ALA A 40 -22.73 -27.05 -1.07
N ALA A 41 -22.01 -28.17 -0.95
CA ALA A 41 -22.43 -29.30 -0.14
C ALA A 41 -22.24 -29.08 1.37
N THR A 42 -21.15 -28.41 1.77
CA THR A 42 -20.76 -28.28 3.19
C THR A 42 -21.32 -27.00 3.84
N ALA A 43 -21.49 -25.94 3.05
CA ALA A 43 -21.90 -24.61 3.48
C ALA A 43 -21.25 -24.13 4.81
N PRO A 44 -19.90 -24.06 4.89
CA PRO A 44 -19.24 -23.69 6.13
C PRO A 44 -19.66 -22.27 6.59
N ALA A 45 -19.80 -22.09 7.89
CA ALA A 45 -20.19 -20.79 8.44
C ALA A 45 -19.08 -19.74 8.20
N ARG A 46 -19.48 -18.50 7.87
CA ARG A 46 -18.57 -17.36 7.64
C ARG A 46 -17.51 -17.60 6.56
N THR A 47 -17.89 -18.35 5.53
CA THR A 47 -17.10 -18.51 4.32
C THR A 47 -17.87 -18.05 3.08
N ASP A 48 -17.12 -17.59 2.08
CA ASP A 48 -17.60 -17.50 0.70
C ASP A 48 -16.48 -17.94 -0.25
N ILE A 49 -16.81 -18.06 -1.54
CA ILE A 49 -15.82 -18.29 -2.58
C ILE A 49 -15.60 -16.98 -3.34
N SER A 50 -14.33 -16.63 -3.62
CA SER A 50 -13.98 -15.48 -4.44
C SER A 50 -14.63 -15.58 -5.82
N ALA A 51 -15.40 -14.59 -6.25
CA ALA A 51 -16.06 -14.60 -7.55
C ALA A 51 -15.04 -14.72 -8.70
N THR A 52 -15.39 -15.50 -9.72
CA THR A 52 -14.74 -15.42 -11.03
C THR A 52 -15.34 -14.24 -11.78
N ILE A 53 -14.49 -13.48 -12.47
CA ILE A 53 -14.90 -12.33 -13.24
C ILE A 53 -14.74 -12.71 -14.70
N ASP A 54 -15.86 -12.82 -15.41
CA ASP A 54 -15.85 -13.00 -16.85
C ASP A 54 -15.63 -11.65 -17.53
N PHE A 55 -14.90 -11.68 -18.64
CA PHE A 55 -14.60 -10.51 -19.46
C PHE A 55 -14.37 -10.99 -20.91
N ALA A 56 -14.78 -10.19 -21.88
CA ALA A 56 -14.67 -10.48 -23.31
C ALA A 56 -13.48 -9.77 -23.98
N SER A 57 -12.90 -8.77 -23.32
CA SER A 57 -11.77 -7.99 -23.87
C SER A 57 -10.84 -7.47 -22.79
N VAL A 58 -9.63 -7.07 -23.20
CA VAL A 58 -8.67 -6.41 -22.30
C VAL A 58 -9.23 -5.08 -21.75
N GLY A 59 -9.90 -4.28 -22.59
CA GLY A 59 -10.48 -3.00 -22.16
C GLY A 59 -11.62 -3.14 -21.14
N GLU A 60 -12.42 -4.21 -21.25
CA GLU A 60 -13.43 -4.54 -20.23
C GLU A 60 -12.76 -4.91 -18.89
N LEU A 61 -11.70 -5.74 -18.95
CA LEU A 61 -10.94 -6.12 -17.77
C LEU A 61 -10.26 -4.92 -17.10
N GLU A 62 -9.74 -3.97 -17.87
CA GLU A 62 -9.21 -2.69 -17.37
C GLU A 62 -10.29 -1.85 -16.69
N SER A 63 -11.50 -1.81 -17.25
CA SER A 63 -12.64 -1.09 -16.65
C SER A 63 -13.06 -1.72 -15.32
N LEU A 64 -13.11 -3.06 -15.26
CA LEU A 64 -13.37 -3.83 -14.04
C LEU A 64 -12.28 -3.61 -12.99
N TRP A 65 -11.02 -3.56 -13.41
CA TRP A 65 -9.88 -3.26 -12.54
C TRP A 65 -9.94 -1.84 -11.98
N ALA A 66 -10.34 -0.85 -12.78
CA ALA A 66 -10.53 0.53 -12.33
C ALA A 66 -11.67 0.66 -11.30
N GLY A 67 -12.78 -0.03 -11.53
CA GLY A 67 -13.94 -0.05 -10.62
C GLY A 67 -13.70 -0.76 -9.27
N ALA A 68 -12.67 -1.61 -9.16
CA ALA A 68 -12.32 -2.28 -7.89
C ALA A 68 -11.94 -1.30 -6.76
N ARG A 69 -11.74 -0.01 -7.07
CA ARG A 69 -11.41 1.03 -6.08
C ARG A 69 -12.53 1.28 -5.08
N GLU A 70 -13.76 1.27 -5.55
CA GLU A 70 -14.98 1.66 -4.81
C GLU A 70 -15.38 0.62 -3.73
N THR A 71 -14.83 -0.59 -3.78
CA THR A 71 -15.21 -1.71 -2.90
C THR A 71 -14.14 -2.07 -1.88
N GLY A 72 -13.08 -1.27 -1.74
CA GLY A 72 -11.96 -1.57 -0.85
C GLY A 72 -11.06 -2.74 -1.29
N ILE A 73 -11.29 -3.31 -2.48
CA ILE A 73 -10.55 -4.46 -3.03
C ILE A 73 -9.22 -4.04 -3.67
N GLU A 74 -8.07 -4.53 -3.19
CA GLU A 74 -6.71 -4.12 -3.64
C GLU A 74 -6.44 -4.23 -5.16
N GLY A 75 -7.23 -5.02 -5.90
CA GLY A 75 -7.13 -5.24 -7.33
C GLY A 75 -7.64 -6.62 -7.74
N LEU A 76 -7.18 -7.11 -8.88
CA LEU A 76 -7.60 -8.40 -9.43
C LEU A 76 -6.51 -9.47 -9.29
N MET A 77 -6.95 -10.72 -9.12
CA MET A 77 -6.08 -11.89 -9.25
C MET A 77 -6.28 -12.51 -10.62
N LEU A 78 -5.24 -12.50 -11.46
CA LEU A 78 -5.23 -13.19 -12.74
C LEU A 78 -4.63 -14.57 -12.54
N LYS A 79 -5.39 -15.63 -12.83
CA LYS A 79 -4.93 -17.02 -12.70
C LYS A 79 -5.09 -17.73 -14.04
N ARG A 80 -4.01 -18.36 -14.51
CA ARG A 80 -4.05 -19.16 -15.74
C ARG A 80 -4.92 -20.41 -15.52
N ARG A 81 -5.98 -20.61 -16.31
CA ARG A 81 -7.02 -21.65 -16.09
C ARG A 81 -6.50 -23.10 -16.13
N ASP A 82 -5.48 -23.34 -16.93
CA ASP A 82 -4.82 -24.65 -17.13
C ASP A 82 -3.63 -24.87 -16.16
N SER A 83 -3.33 -23.92 -15.26
CA SER A 83 -2.16 -24.02 -14.38
C SER A 83 -2.34 -25.00 -13.22
N PRO A 84 -1.31 -25.80 -12.88
CA PRO A 84 -1.27 -26.49 -11.59
C PRO A 84 -1.08 -25.48 -10.45
N TYR A 85 -1.27 -25.93 -9.22
CA TYR A 85 -0.82 -25.18 -8.05
C TYR A 85 0.65 -25.50 -7.77
N LEU A 86 1.48 -24.47 -7.75
CA LEU A 86 2.91 -24.60 -7.46
C LEU A 86 3.25 -23.91 -6.14
N ALA A 87 3.94 -24.61 -5.26
CA ALA A 87 4.43 -24.04 -4.01
C ALA A 87 5.49 -22.96 -4.28
N GLY A 88 5.54 -21.94 -3.42
CA GLY A 88 6.48 -20.83 -3.53
C GLY A 88 5.91 -19.64 -4.31
N ARG A 89 6.77 -18.94 -5.07
CA ARG A 89 6.40 -17.76 -5.86
C ARG A 89 6.89 -17.86 -7.31
N PRO A 90 6.51 -18.92 -8.05
CA PRO A 90 6.87 -19.04 -9.46
C PRO A 90 6.19 -17.93 -10.27
N LYS A 91 6.92 -17.38 -11.23
CA LYS A 91 6.38 -16.40 -12.19
C LYS A 91 5.50 -17.12 -13.22
N GLY A 92 4.48 -16.46 -13.77
CA GLY A 92 3.76 -16.94 -14.95
C GLY A 92 2.35 -17.47 -14.71
N HIS A 93 2.09 -18.15 -13.60
CA HIS A 93 0.77 -18.77 -13.40
C HIS A 93 -0.24 -17.77 -12.85
N TRP A 94 0.13 -17.06 -11.78
CA TRP A 94 -0.75 -16.15 -11.05
C TRP A 94 -0.13 -14.76 -10.98
N TYR A 95 -0.95 -13.75 -11.23
CA TYR A 95 -0.56 -12.34 -11.14
C TYR A 95 -1.51 -11.59 -10.22
N LYS A 96 -0.91 -10.79 -9.33
CA LYS A 96 -1.62 -9.80 -8.54
C LYS A 96 -1.66 -8.52 -9.37
N TRP A 97 -2.76 -8.27 -10.05
CA TRP A 97 -2.96 -7.01 -10.75
C TRP A 97 -3.53 -5.99 -9.78
N LYS A 98 -2.65 -5.43 -8.96
CA LYS A 98 -3.00 -4.41 -7.97
C LYS A 98 -3.40 -3.11 -8.65
N ARG A 99 -4.29 -2.34 -8.01
CA ARG A 99 -4.62 -0.97 -8.38
C ARG A 99 -3.36 -0.11 -8.47
N ALA A 100 -3.39 0.93 -9.31
CA ALA A 100 -2.35 1.96 -9.27
C ALA A 100 -2.32 2.60 -7.86
N PRO A 101 -1.14 2.85 -7.29
CA PRO A 101 -1.04 3.49 -5.99
C PRO A 101 -1.64 4.89 -6.04
N LEU A 102 -2.12 5.36 -4.91
CA LEU A 102 -2.33 6.78 -4.67
C LEU A 102 -0.98 7.48 -4.62
N ILE A 103 -0.92 8.71 -5.13
CA ILE A 103 0.28 9.55 -5.11
C ILE A 103 -0.02 10.83 -4.32
N LEU A 104 0.94 11.29 -3.53
CA LEU A 104 0.95 12.61 -2.91
C LEU A 104 2.36 13.20 -2.96
N ASP A 105 2.50 14.46 -3.35
CA ASP A 105 3.71 15.22 -3.12
C ASP A 105 3.74 15.71 -1.66
N ALA A 106 4.62 15.15 -0.83
CA ALA A 106 4.74 15.43 0.60
C ALA A 106 6.10 16.06 0.96
N VAL A 107 6.13 16.98 1.92
CA VAL A 107 7.37 17.66 2.34
C VAL A 107 8.12 16.81 3.37
N LEU A 108 9.42 16.63 3.20
CA LEU A 108 10.29 16.00 4.20
C LEU A 108 10.32 16.86 5.48
N MET A 109 10.02 16.24 6.62
CA MET A 109 10.01 16.90 7.93
C MET A 109 11.14 16.43 8.84
N TYR A 110 11.29 15.11 8.93
CA TYR A 110 12.25 14.48 9.83
C TYR A 110 12.94 13.32 9.15
N ALA A 111 14.20 13.10 9.52
CA ALA A 111 14.98 11.96 9.07
C ALA A 111 15.65 11.29 10.27
N GLN A 112 15.63 9.95 10.29
CA GLN A 112 16.24 9.13 11.33
C GLN A 112 17.28 8.20 10.72
N ARG A 113 18.34 7.90 11.49
CA ARG A 113 19.32 6.91 11.08
C ARG A 113 18.69 5.53 10.90
N GLY A 114 19.11 4.85 9.84
CA GLY A 114 18.69 3.48 9.57
C GLY A 114 19.25 2.48 10.58
N SER A 115 18.93 1.21 10.37
CA SER A 115 19.50 0.09 11.11
C SER A 115 20.35 -0.80 10.21
N GLY A 116 21.20 -1.64 10.83
CA GLY A 116 22.04 -2.59 10.10
C GLY A 116 22.95 -1.93 9.07
N LYS A 117 22.87 -2.39 7.81
CA LYS A 117 23.70 -1.90 6.69
C LYS A 117 23.52 -0.40 6.39
N ARG A 118 22.40 0.20 6.83
CA ARG A 118 22.11 1.63 6.62
C ARG A 118 22.28 2.48 7.90
N SER A 119 22.95 1.94 8.93
CA SER A 119 23.13 2.63 10.23
C SER A 119 23.91 3.95 10.16
N SER A 120 24.76 4.13 9.16
CA SER A 120 25.51 5.37 8.92
C SER A 120 24.71 6.45 8.19
N TYR A 121 23.57 6.10 7.60
CA TYR A 121 22.76 6.97 6.76
C TYR A 121 21.45 7.35 7.45
N TYR A 122 21.02 8.60 7.27
CA TYR A 122 19.61 8.93 7.44
C TYR A 122 18.83 8.26 6.32
N SER A 123 17.97 7.31 6.65
CA SER A 123 17.28 6.47 5.66
C SER A 123 15.83 6.19 6.00
N ASP A 124 15.33 6.80 7.08
CA ASP A 124 13.98 6.64 7.55
C ASP A 124 13.34 8.03 7.70
N TYR A 125 12.39 8.34 6.82
CA TYR A 125 11.92 9.69 6.57
C TYR A 125 10.47 9.85 6.97
N THR A 126 10.19 10.87 7.78
CA THR A 126 8.82 11.33 8.07
C THR A 126 8.52 12.53 7.19
N PHE A 127 7.39 12.49 6.50
CA PHE A 127 6.95 13.55 5.59
C PHE A 127 5.53 14.01 5.96
N GLY A 128 5.25 15.25 5.57
CA GLY A 128 4.04 15.97 5.95
C GLY A 128 3.34 16.62 4.77
N ALA A 129 2.09 17.00 5.02
CA ALA A 129 1.29 17.81 4.11
C ALA A 129 0.90 19.12 4.81
N TRP A 130 0.73 20.19 4.04
CA TRP A 130 0.33 21.49 4.57
C TRP A 130 -1.16 21.50 4.92
N ARG A 131 -1.51 22.13 6.03
CA ARG A 131 -2.89 22.52 6.38
C ARG A 131 -2.93 23.97 6.80
N ASP A 132 -4.12 24.53 6.94
CA ASP A 132 -4.29 25.83 7.57
C ASP A 132 -4.12 25.66 9.07
N GLY A 133 -3.17 26.40 9.64
CA GLY A 133 -2.95 26.45 11.09
C GLY A 133 -4.02 27.29 11.79
N GLU A 134 -4.13 27.13 13.10
CA GLU A 134 -5.13 27.81 13.94
C GLU A 134 -5.07 29.35 13.82
N ASN A 135 -3.89 29.89 13.53
CA ASN A 135 -3.66 31.33 13.36
C ASN A 135 -3.73 31.80 11.89
N GLY A 136 -4.22 30.96 10.98
CA GLY A 136 -4.27 31.23 9.54
C GLY A 136 -2.93 31.08 8.80
N ALA A 137 -1.82 30.83 9.52
CA ALA A 137 -0.54 30.51 8.91
C ALA A 137 -0.47 29.03 8.49
N PRO A 138 0.15 28.67 7.35
CA PRO A 138 0.32 27.29 6.94
C PRO A 138 1.08 26.47 7.99
N GLU A 139 0.53 25.32 8.36
CA GLU A 139 1.13 24.37 9.29
C GLU A 139 1.46 23.07 8.56
N LEU A 140 2.69 22.58 8.74
CA LEU A 140 3.10 21.28 8.21
C LEU A 140 2.84 20.19 9.25
N VAL A 141 2.06 19.17 8.88
CA VAL A 141 1.73 18.05 9.78
C VAL A 141 2.13 16.70 9.18
N PRO A 142 2.64 15.76 10.01
CA PRO A 142 3.10 14.47 9.52
C PRO A 142 1.94 13.62 9.01
N VAL A 143 2.08 13.06 7.81
CA VAL A 143 1.07 12.21 7.17
C VAL A 143 1.55 10.79 6.92
N GLY A 144 2.86 10.57 6.93
CA GLY A 144 3.43 9.25 6.75
C GLY A 144 4.93 9.19 7.01
N LYS A 145 5.44 7.97 6.92
CA LYS A 145 6.85 7.64 7.12
C LYS A 145 7.27 6.52 6.17
N SER A 146 8.44 6.63 5.55
CA SER A 146 8.99 5.61 4.67
C SER A 146 10.50 5.47 4.85
N TYR A 147 10.97 4.23 4.77
CA TYR A 147 12.39 3.85 4.84
C TYR A 147 12.90 3.21 3.53
N PHE A 148 12.09 3.25 2.47
CA PHE A 148 12.42 2.66 1.17
C PHE A 148 11.76 3.43 0.01
N GLY A 149 12.09 3.01 -1.22
CA GLY A 149 11.59 3.65 -2.44
C GLY A 149 12.60 4.59 -3.09
N PHE A 150 13.89 4.38 -2.84
CA PHE A 150 15.00 5.14 -3.39
C PHE A 150 16.20 4.19 -3.60
N THR A 151 17.06 4.52 -4.57
CA THR A 151 18.30 3.80 -4.85
C THR A 151 19.38 4.09 -3.81
N ASP A 152 20.50 3.36 -3.87
CA ASP A 152 21.63 3.63 -2.97
C ASP A 152 22.35 4.94 -3.33
N GLU A 153 22.28 5.40 -4.58
CA GLU A 153 22.75 6.73 -5.02
C GLU A 153 21.86 7.83 -4.43
N GLU A 154 20.54 7.71 -4.62
CA GLU A 154 19.57 8.65 -4.04
C GLU A 154 19.68 8.70 -2.51
N LEU A 155 19.95 7.57 -1.84
CA LEU A 155 20.20 7.54 -0.41
C LEU A 155 21.37 8.45 0.01
N LYS A 156 22.45 8.50 -0.78
CA LYS A 156 23.60 9.37 -0.48
C LYS A 156 23.24 10.84 -0.66
N GLU A 157 22.47 11.18 -1.68
CA GLU A 157 21.98 12.54 -1.93
C GLU A 157 21.06 13.01 -0.79
N LEU A 158 20.12 12.15 -0.38
CA LEU A 158 19.23 12.43 0.75
C LEU A 158 19.99 12.57 2.06
N ASP A 159 20.98 11.72 2.33
CA ASP A 159 21.81 11.84 3.53
C ASP A 159 22.60 13.16 3.55
N ALA A 160 23.17 13.56 2.41
CA ALA A 160 23.84 14.84 2.26
C ALA A 160 22.88 16.02 2.49
N PHE A 161 21.68 15.97 1.90
CA PHE A 161 20.63 16.96 2.11
C PHE A 161 20.28 17.08 3.60
N VAL A 162 19.98 15.96 4.27
CA VAL A 162 19.61 15.96 5.69
C VAL A 162 20.71 16.60 6.55
N ARG A 163 21.98 16.30 6.29
CA ARG A 163 23.12 16.89 7.04
C ARG A 163 23.24 18.38 6.84
N ASN A 164 23.04 18.87 5.62
CA ASN A 164 23.19 20.28 5.28
C ASN A 164 21.97 21.14 5.67
N HIS A 165 20.81 20.52 5.87
CA HIS A 165 19.55 21.20 6.14
C HIS A 165 18.93 20.82 7.50
N THR A 166 19.71 20.25 8.42
CA THR A 166 19.23 20.01 9.79
C THR A 166 19.03 21.33 10.52
N VAL A 167 17.83 21.55 11.07
CA VAL A 167 17.52 22.72 11.92
C VAL A 167 17.40 22.37 13.40
N ASP A 168 17.08 21.11 13.72
CA ASP A 168 16.99 20.65 15.11
C ASP A 168 17.28 19.14 15.21
N SER A 169 17.54 18.64 16.43
CA SER A 169 17.89 17.26 16.68
C SER A 169 17.26 16.69 17.95
N PHE A 170 16.71 15.48 17.84
CA PHE A 170 16.07 14.76 18.94
C PHE A 170 16.63 13.34 19.00
N GLY A 171 17.75 13.17 19.70
CA GLY A 171 18.49 11.90 19.72
C GLY A 171 18.92 11.47 18.31
N PRO A 172 18.45 10.32 17.78
CA PRO A 172 18.80 9.85 16.43
C PRO A 172 18.00 10.53 15.31
N VAL A 173 17.01 11.36 15.66
CA VAL A 173 16.13 12.04 14.71
C VAL A 173 16.68 13.44 14.41
N ARG A 174 16.60 13.86 13.16
CA ARG A 174 16.92 15.20 12.67
C ARG A 174 15.65 15.83 12.13
N GLN A 175 15.33 17.02 12.59
CA GLN A 175 14.38 17.89 11.93
C GLN A 175 15.11 18.65 10.84
N VAL A 176 14.53 18.70 9.65
CA VAL A 176 15.13 19.40 8.51
C VAL A 176 14.31 20.61 8.09
N GLU A 177 14.95 21.55 7.41
CA GLU A 177 14.26 22.65 6.74
C GLU A 177 13.19 22.08 5.78
N PRO A 178 11.94 22.61 5.79
CA PRO A 178 10.87 22.12 4.94
C PRO A 178 11.07 22.61 3.49
N LYS A 179 12.04 21.99 2.80
CA LYS A 179 12.46 22.35 1.44
C LYS A 179 12.29 21.20 0.45
N LEU A 180 12.61 19.98 0.86
CA LEU A 180 12.60 18.82 -0.03
C LEU A 180 11.21 18.17 -0.08
N VAL A 181 10.76 17.86 -1.29
CA VAL A 181 9.49 17.19 -1.55
C VAL A 181 9.74 15.77 -2.04
N PHE A 182 8.93 14.83 -1.55
CA PHE A 182 8.84 13.47 -2.06
C PHE A 182 7.51 13.27 -2.75
N GLU A 183 7.55 12.66 -3.92
CA GLU A 183 6.37 12.01 -4.49
C GLU A 183 6.20 10.67 -3.77
N VAL A 184 5.16 10.53 -2.97
CA VAL A 184 4.89 9.38 -2.10
C VAL A 184 3.77 8.54 -2.71
N ALA A 185 4.06 7.27 -2.97
CA ALA A 185 3.07 6.28 -3.38
C ALA A 185 2.52 5.51 -2.17
N PHE A 186 1.21 5.28 -2.10
CA PHE A 186 0.58 4.55 -0.99
C PHE A 186 -0.67 3.79 -1.46
N ASP A 187 -1.11 2.82 -0.64
CA ASP A 187 -2.21 1.91 -1.02
C ASP A 187 -3.59 2.49 -0.65
N SER A 188 -3.71 3.11 0.53
CA SER A 188 -4.94 3.74 1.02
C SER A 188 -4.63 4.73 2.14
N VAL A 189 -5.61 5.57 2.49
CA VAL A 189 -5.57 6.50 3.62
C VAL A 189 -6.87 6.38 4.42
N HIS A 190 -6.77 6.48 5.74
CA HIS A 190 -7.91 6.34 6.66
C HIS A 190 -7.89 7.42 7.73
N HIS A 191 -9.06 7.74 8.29
CA HIS A 191 -9.15 8.58 9.48
C HIS A 191 -8.43 7.95 10.67
N SER A 192 -7.78 8.78 11.48
CA SER A 192 -7.01 8.34 12.63
C SER A 192 -7.00 9.38 13.76
N THR A 193 -7.45 8.98 14.94
CA THR A 193 -7.39 9.80 16.17
C THR A 193 -5.99 9.84 16.80
N ARG A 194 -5.06 8.99 16.35
CA ARG A 194 -3.69 8.88 16.91
C ARG A 194 -2.66 9.81 16.29
N HIS A 195 -2.94 10.32 15.09
CA HIS A 195 -1.99 11.10 14.31
C HIS A 195 -2.43 12.57 14.29
N LYS A 196 -1.49 13.51 14.44
CA LYS A 196 -1.79 14.96 14.48
C LYS A 196 -2.53 15.46 13.22
N SER A 197 -2.28 14.82 12.08
CA SER A 197 -2.92 15.09 10.80
C SER A 197 -4.36 14.55 10.70
N GLY A 198 -4.83 13.75 11.67
CA GLY A 198 -6.15 13.12 11.63
C GLY A 198 -6.25 11.95 10.66
N VAL A 199 -5.14 11.54 10.03
CA VAL A 199 -5.09 10.50 8.99
C VAL A 199 -3.95 9.50 9.22
N ALA A 200 -4.08 8.32 8.62
CA ALA A 200 -3.04 7.30 8.57
C ALA A 200 -2.92 6.75 7.15
N MET A 201 -1.75 6.93 6.52
CA MET A 201 -1.42 6.30 5.23
C MET A 201 -1.04 4.83 5.40
N ARG A 202 -1.48 3.98 4.47
CA ARG A 202 -1.13 2.56 4.41
C ARG A 202 -0.07 2.29 3.36
N PHE A 203 1.00 1.63 3.79
CA PHE A 203 2.16 1.27 2.96
C PHE A 203 2.73 2.41 2.10
N PRO A 204 2.97 3.60 2.70
CA PRO A 204 3.60 4.67 1.95
C PRO A 204 5.05 4.29 1.60
N ARG A 205 5.47 4.67 0.41
CA ARG A 205 6.82 4.51 -0.11
C ARG A 205 7.21 5.74 -0.90
N ILE A 206 8.50 6.08 -0.90
CA ILE A 206 8.98 7.13 -1.80
C ILE A 206 8.87 6.55 -3.23
N HIS A 207 8.22 7.28 -4.12
CA HIS A 207 8.14 6.93 -5.53
C HIS A 207 9.22 7.64 -6.33
N ARG A 208 9.43 8.93 -6.01
CA ARG A 208 10.44 9.79 -6.61
C ARG A 208 10.80 10.93 -5.67
N ILE A 209 12.04 11.39 -5.71
CA ILE A 209 12.47 12.62 -5.03
C ILE A 209 12.21 13.81 -5.96
N ARG A 210 11.46 14.81 -5.49
CA ARG A 210 11.03 15.96 -6.28
C ARG A 210 11.95 17.16 -6.04
N TRP A 211 13.20 17.03 -6.48
CA TRP A 211 14.19 18.12 -6.45
C TRP A 211 13.71 19.36 -7.24
N ASP A 212 12.80 19.15 -8.19
CA ASP A 212 12.18 20.16 -9.05
C ASP A 212 11.04 20.94 -8.37
N LYS A 213 10.49 20.45 -7.25
CA LYS A 213 9.25 21.00 -6.68
C LYS A 213 9.52 21.80 -5.39
N PRO A 214 9.17 23.09 -5.33
CA PRO A 214 9.21 23.86 -4.10
C PRO A 214 8.25 23.29 -3.04
N ALA A 215 8.66 23.30 -1.77
CA ALA A 215 7.85 22.76 -0.67
C ALA A 215 6.47 23.43 -0.53
N ALA A 216 6.34 24.71 -0.86
CA ALA A 216 5.07 25.43 -0.82
C ALA A 216 4.05 24.93 -1.87
N GLU A 217 4.52 24.25 -2.92
CA GLU A 217 3.68 23.65 -3.98
C GLU A 217 3.40 22.16 -3.72
N ALA A 218 3.87 21.61 -2.61
CA ALA A 218 3.51 20.26 -2.18
C ALA A 218 2.00 20.17 -1.90
N ASP A 219 1.45 18.97 -1.96
CA ASP A 219 0.03 18.76 -1.74
C ASP A 219 -0.37 19.10 -0.30
N ARG A 220 -1.63 19.50 -0.15
CA ARG A 220 -2.23 19.85 1.15
C ARG A 220 -2.94 18.64 1.76
N LEU A 221 -3.14 18.69 3.07
CA LEU A 221 -3.84 17.65 3.84
C LEU A 221 -5.26 17.38 3.29
N ASP A 222 -5.93 18.41 2.76
CA ASP A 222 -7.26 18.27 2.16
C ASP A 222 -7.26 17.35 0.95
N THR A 223 -6.16 17.32 0.17
CA THR A 223 -5.97 16.37 -0.93
C THR A 223 -6.00 14.94 -0.40
N LEU A 224 -5.37 14.69 0.76
CA LEU A 224 -5.42 13.38 1.43
C LEU A 224 -6.81 13.00 1.89
N LEU A 225 -7.52 13.94 2.50
CA LEU A 225 -8.86 13.69 3.05
C LEU A 225 -9.84 13.31 1.95
N ARG A 226 -9.74 13.92 0.76
CA ARG A 226 -10.55 13.55 -0.42
C ARG A 226 -10.22 12.17 -0.99
N MET A 227 -9.10 11.56 -0.61
CA MET A 227 -8.70 10.21 -1.04
C MET A 227 -9.17 9.11 -0.08
N ILE A 228 -9.80 9.45 1.04
CA ILE A 228 -10.40 8.47 1.96
C ILE A 228 -11.65 7.90 1.29
N VAL A 229 -11.69 6.57 1.16
CA VAL A 229 -12.87 5.83 0.72
C VAL A 229 -13.57 5.31 1.97
N GLU A 230 -14.87 5.60 2.10
CA GLU A 230 -15.74 5.11 3.18
C GLU A 230 -15.97 3.59 3.11
#